data_AF-A0AAV0X224-F1
#
_entry.id   AF-A0AAV0X224-F1
#
_cell.length_a   1.000
_cell.length_b   1.000
_cell.length_c   1.000
_cell.angle_alpha   90.00
_cell.angle_beta   90.00
_cell.angle_gamma   90.00
#
_symmetry.space_group_name_H-M   'P 1'
#
loop_
_entity.id
_entity.type
_entity.pdbx_description
1 polymer ?
#
loop_
_entity_poly.entity_id
_entity_poly.type
_entity_poly.pdbx_seq_one_letter_code
_entity_poly.pdbx_strand_id
1 'polypeptide(L)'
;MQSFEFVLLIIIWENVLKPLSVVSKMLQCSQTSIHQASEFLQISINSIKNMRYNYKELVESAKNMCLKLGIQFQNENKRKIYSKKLFGEVDGDRRLDITEKNCMFQYFYH
;
A
#
# COMPACT_ATOMS: atom_id res chain seq x y z
N MET A 1 13.15 -2.91 -17.20
CA MET A 1 14.04 -2.61 -16.05
C MET A 1 13.81 -1.20 -15.50
N GLN A 2 13.46 -0.19 -16.29
CA GLN A 2 12.99 1.12 -15.80
C GLN A 2 11.46 1.18 -15.82
N SER A 3 10.80 0.59 -14.82
CA SER A 3 9.35 0.70 -14.68
C SER A 3 8.99 1.40 -13.38
N PHE A 4 7.85 2.10 -13.38
CA PHE A 4 7.33 2.76 -12.19
C PHE A 4 7.12 1.78 -11.02
N GLU A 5 6.66 0.55 -11.29
CA GLU A 5 6.45 -0.44 -10.24
C GLU A 5 7.75 -0.82 -9.54
N PHE A 6 8.87 -0.88 -10.29
CA PHE A 6 10.16 -1.18 -9.70
C PHE A 6 10.63 -0.08 -8.75
N VAL A 7 10.50 1.19 -9.14
CA VAL A 7 10.84 2.34 -8.29
C VAL A 7 9.95 2.39 -7.05
N LEU A 8 8.64 2.16 -7.21
CA LEU A 8 7.70 2.08 -6.10
C LEU A 8 8.07 0.95 -5.13
N LEU A 9 8.44 -0.22 -5.65
CA LEU A 9 8.84 -1.37 -4.84
C LEU A 9 10.12 -1.09 -4.05
N ILE A 10 11.10 -0.41 -4.65
CA ILE A 10 12.32 0.04 -3.95
C ILE A 10 11.98 0.99 -2.81
N ILE A 11 11.11 1.99 -3.05
CA ILE A 11 10.72 2.96 -2.03
C ILE A 11 9.99 2.27 -0.87
N ILE A 12 9.09 1.33 -1.16
CA ILE A 12 8.41 0.55 -0.13
C ILE A 12 9.43 -0.30 0.64
N TRP A 13 10.34 -0.97 -0.06
CA TRP A 13 11.40 -1.77 0.56
C TRP A 13 12.27 -0.93 1.49
N GLU A 14 12.74 0.23 1.06
CA GLU A 14 13.56 1.12 1.88
C GLU A 14 12.83 1.53 3.16
N ASN A 15 11.55 1.90 3.05
CA ASN A 15 10.72 2.32 4.19
C ASN A 15 10.41 1.19 5.17
N VAL A 16 10.42 -0.06 4.73
CA VAL A 16 10.29 -1.23 5.61
C VAL A 16 11.63 -1.61 6.23
N LEU A 17 12.69 -1.65 5.42
CA LEU A 17 14.01 -2.12 5.86
C LEU A 17 14.70 -1.17 6.83
N LYS A 18 14.56 0.15 6.65
CA LYS A 18 15.16 1.14 7.57
C LYS A 18 14.72 0.95 9.02
N PRO A 19 13.43 1.03 9.39
CA PRO A 19 13.00 0.86 10.78
C PRO A 19 13.35 -0.53 11.32
N LEU A 20 13.21 -1.58 10.52
CA LEU A 20 13.59 -2.94 10.92
C LEU A 20 15.08 -3.07 11.23
N SER A 21 15.95 -2.44 10.42
CA SER A 21 17.39 -2.48 10.64
C SER A 21 17.79 -1.77 11.94
N VAL A 22 17.13 -0.65 12.27
CA VAL A 22 17.36 0.10 13.51
C VAL A 22 16.93 -0.75 14.70
N VAL A 23 15.72 -1.30 14.68
CA VAL A 23 15.23 -2.12 15.79
C VAL A 23 16.03 -3.40 15.94
N SER A 24 16.44 -4.04 14.85
CA SER A 24 17.32 -5.21 14.89
C SER A 24 18.64 -4.91 15.61
N LYS A 25 19.28 -3.76 15.32
CA LYS A 25 20.49 -3.33 16.02
C LYS A 25 20.23 -3.05 17.50
N MET A 26 19.12 -2.40 17.83
CA MET A 26 18.77 -2.10 19.22
C MET A 26 18.50 -3.39 20.01
N LEU A 27 17.80 -4.36 19.43
CA LEU A 27 17.51 -5.64 20.09
C LEU A 27 18.76 -6.51 20.31
N GLN A 28 19.78 -6.38 19.46
CA GLN A 28 21.04 -7.08 19.61
C GLN A 28 21.99 -6.43 20.63
N CYS A 29 21.68 -5.22 21.13
CA CYS A 29 22.49 -4.56 22.13
C CYS A 29 22.33 -5.23 23.50
N SER A 30 23.44 -5.53 24.17
CA SER A 30 23.47 -6.21 25.48
C SER A 30 22.85 -5.39 26.62
N GLN A 31 22.62 -4.08 26.40
CA GLN A 31 22.03 -3.17 27.38
C GLN A 31 20.52 -3.01 27.22
N THR A 32 19.91 -3.63 26.20
CA THR A 32 18.48 -3.48 25.92
C THR A 32 17.65 -4.30 26.90
N SER A 33 16.86 -3.60 27.70
CA SER A 33 15.86 -4.25 28.57
C SER A 33 14.69 -4.81 27.75
N ILE A 34 13.97 -5.77 28.33
CA ILE A 34 12.76 -6.37 27.72
C ILE A 34 11.70 -5.29 27.45
N HIS A 35 11.57 -4.30 28.33
CA HIS A 35 10.62 -3.20 28.14
C HIS A 35 10.98 -2.36 26.91
N GLN A 36 12.23 -1.94 26.80
CA GLN A 36 12.73 -1.17 25.64
C GLN A 36 12.62 -1.97 24.34
N ALA A 37 12.93 -3.27 24.37
CA ALA A 37 12.73 -4.16 23.23
C ALA A 37 11.28 -4.16 22.74
N SER A 38 10.32 -4.24 23.67
CA SER A 38 8.90 -4.15 23.36
C SER A 38 8.52 -2.79 22.77
N GLU A 39 9.02 -1.69 23.32
CA GLU A 39 8.78 -0.34 22.79
C GLU A 39 9.31 -0.19 21.36
N PHE A 40 10.53 -0.65 21.08
CA PHE A 40 11.12 -0.59 19.74
C PHE A 40 10.29 -1.38 18.71
N LEU A 41 9.79 -2.56 19.09
CA LEU A 41 8.90 -3.35 18.24
C LEU A 41 7.58 -2.61 17.96
N GLN A 42 6.98 -1.98 18.98
CA GLN A 42 5.75 -1.20 18.80
C GLN A 42 5.97 0.01 17.88
N ILE A 43 7.11 0.70 18.01
CA ILE A 43 7.48 1.80 17.13
C ILE A 43 7.61 1.31 15.68
N SER A 44 8.24 0.16 15.45
CA SER A 44 8.34 -0.44 14.10
C SER A 44 6.97 -0.80 13.52
N ILE A 45 6.10 -1.40 14.32
CA ILE A 45 4.74 -1.76 13.90
C ILE A 45 3.97 -0.50 13.50
N ASN A 46 4.04 0.55 14.32
CA ASN A 46 3.35 1.82 14.04
C ASN A 46 3.93 2.50 12.80
N SER A 47 5.24 2.45 12.59
CA SER A 47 5.90 2.97 11.39
C SER A 47 5.38 2.27 10.12
N ILE A 48 5.30 0.93 10.11
CA ILE A 48 4.76 0.16 8.98
C ILE A 48 3.27 0.44 8.75
N LYS A 49 2.48 0.56 9.84
CA LYS A 49 1.07 0.95 9.74
C LYS A 49 0.92 2.33 9.11
N ASN A 50 1.68 3.31 9.57
CA ASN A 50 1.66 4.68 9.05
C ASN A 50 2.02 4.71 7.56
N MET A 51 3.06 3.98 7.15
CA MET A 51 3.42 3.79 5.75
C MET A 51 2.24 3.27 4.91
N ARG A 52 1.49 2.28 5.43
CA ARG A 52 0.31 1.75 4.75
C ARG A 52 -0.82 2.77 4.62
N TYR A 53 -1.09 3.55 5.66
CA TYR A 53 -2.12 4.62 5.62
C TYR A 53 -1.73 5.72 4.62
N ASN A 54 -0.45 6.06 4.55
CA ASN A 54 0.09 7.11 3.70
C ASN A 54 0.59 6.58 2.35
N TYR A 55 0.03 5.47 1.86
CA TYR A 55 0.43 4.86 0.59
C TYR A 55 0.36 5.84 -0.60
N LYS A 56 -0.63 6.75 -0.60
CA LYS A 56 -0.76 7.78 -1.65
C LYS A 56 0.47 8.69 -1.71
N GLU A 57 1.05 9.04 -0.57
CA GLU A 57 2.25 9.86 -0.50
C GLU A 57 3.48 9.11 -1.03
N LEU A 58 3.57 7.80 -0.75
CA LEU A 58 4.62 6.94 -1.31
C LEU A 58 4.55 6.83 -2.83
N VAL A 59 3.34 6.69 -3.37
CA VAL A 59 3.09 6.69 -4.82
C VAL A 59 3.53 8.01 -5.44
N GLU A 60 3.20 9.14 -4.80
CA GLU A 60 3.61 10.45 -5.30
C GLU A 60 5.12 10.66 -5.21
N SER A 61 5.76 10.19 -4.13
CA SER A 61 7.22 10.14 -4.01
C SER A 61 7.85 9.33 -5.14
N ALA A 62 7.29 8.16 -5.47
CA ALA A 62 7.76 7.31 -6.56
C ALA A 62 7.64 7.99 -7.93
N LYS A 63 6.53 8.71 -8.18
CA LYS A 63 6.36 9.48 -9.42
C LYS A 63 7.42 10.56 -9.54
N ASN A 64 7.62 11.34 -8.47
CA ASN A 64 8.65 12.38 -8.43
C ASN A 64 10.05 11.79 -8.67
N MET A 65 10.32 10.60 -8.14
CA MET A 65 11.58 9.91 -8.36
C MET A 65 11.72 9.43 -9.81
N CYS A 66 10.66 8.89 -10.42
CA CYS A 66 10.65 8.52 -11.83
C CYS A 66 10.85 9.73 -12.75
N LEU A 67 10.22 10.88 -12.46
CA LEU A 67 10.43 12.13 -13.18
C LEU A 67 11.90 12.56 -13.14
N LYS A 68 12.54 12.50 -11.96
CA LYS A 68 13.97 12.80 -11.80
C LYS A 68 14.87 11.83 -12.56
N LEU A 69 14.47 10.57 -12.66
CA LEU A 69 15.21 9.53 -13.38
C LEU A 69 14.92 9.50 -14.88
N GLY A 70 14.05 10.38 -15.40
CA GLY A 70 13.66 10.41 -16.81
C GLY A 70 12.81 9.22 -17.25
N ILE A 71 12.22 8.48 -16.31
CA ILE A 71 11.40 7.30 -16.57
C ILE A 71 9.98 7.76 -16.90
N GLN A 72 9.51 7.46 -18.11
CA GLN A 72 8.11 7.66 -18.46
C GLN A 72 7.24 6.65 -17.70
N PHE A 73 6.21 7.14 -17.02
CA PHE A 73 5.19 6.30 -16.41
C PHE A 73 3.83 6.70 -16.95
N GLN A 74 3.12 5.73 -17.53
CA GLN A 74 1.72 5.93 -17.89
C GLN A 74 0.87 5.70 -16.64
N ASN A 75 -0.09 6.60 -16.37
CA ASN A 75 -1.12 6.40 -15.36
C ASN A 75 -2.11 5.36 -15.88
N GLU A 76 -1.72 4.09 -15.92
CA GLU A 76 -2.59 3.07 -16.51
C GLU A 76 -3.29 2.20 -15.48
N ASN A 77 -4.63 2.30 -15.59
CA ASN A 77 -5.67 1.39 -15.16
C ASN A 77 -5.86 1.26 -13.64
N LYS A 78 -6.79 2.07 -13.12
CA LYS A 78 -7.49 1.76 -11.86
C LYS A 78 -7.89 0.28 -11.91
N ARG A 79 -7.50 -0.50 -10.89
CA ARG A 79 -7.87 -1.91 -10.75
C ARG A 79 -9.38 -2.02 -10.96
N LYS A 80 -9.81 -2.81 -11.95
CA LYS A 80 -11.22 -3.12 -12.13
C LYS A 80 -11.70 -3.87 -10.88
N ILE A 81 -12.60 -3.25 -10.13
CA ILE A 81 -13.21 -3.85 -8.95
C ILE A 81 -14.47 -4.56 -9.44
N TYR A 82 -14.45 -5.89 -9.33
CA TYR A 82 -15.58 -6.74 -9.66
C TYR A 82 -16.45 -6.95 -8.42
N SER A 83 -17.77 -6.91 -8.59
CA SER A 83 -18.72 -7.28 -7.52
C SER A 83 -18.60 -8.78 -7.20
N LYS A 84 -18.85 -9.15 -5.94
CA LYS A 84 -18.93 -10.56 -5.53
C LYS A 84 -20.17 -11.18 -6.19
N LYS A 85 -19.97 -12.25 -6.97
CA LYS A 85 -21.08 -13.07 -7.50
C LYS A 85 -21.71 -13.86 -6.36
N LEU A 86 -23.03 -13.75 -6.20
CA LEU A 86 -23.83 -14.64 -5.35
C LEU A 86 -24.12 -15.93 -6.12
N PHE A 87 -24.12 -17.07 -5.42
CA PHE A 87 -24.30 -18.37 -6.06
C PHE A 87 -25.73 -18.48 -6.63
N GLY A 88 -25.86 -18.55 -7.97
CA GLY A 88 -27.14 -18.68 -8.67
C GLY A 88 -27.48 -17.54 -9.65
N GLU A 89 -26.68 -16.47 -9.75
CA GLU A 89 -26.91 -15.42 -10.75
C GLU A 89 -26.49 -15.88 -12.16
N VAL A 90 -27.46 -15.88 -13.10
CA VAL A 90 -27.21 -16.13 -14.53
C VAL A 90 -26.60 -14.87 -15.15
N ASP A 91 -25.51 -15.05 -15.89
CA ASP A 91 -24.62 -14.03 -16.45
C ASP A 91 -25.29 -13.25 -17.61
N GLY A 92 -26.31 -12.45 -17.30
CA GLY A 92 -26.89 -11.50 -18.25
C GLY A 92 -26.02 -10.26 -18.30
N ASP A 93 -25.11 -10.18 -19.28
CA ASP A 93 -24.27 -9.05 -19.72
C ASP A 93 -24.31 -7.79 -18.83
N ARG A 94 -23.90 -7.94 -17.57
CA ARG A 94 -23.68 -6.82 -16.66
C ARG A 94 -22.20 -6.59 -16.63
N ARG A 95 -21.78 -5.43 -17.15
CA ARG A 95 -20.43 -4.93 -16.95
C ARG A 95 -20.18 -4.85 -15.44
N LEU A 96 -19.39 -5.78 -14.95
CA LEU A 96 -19.04 -5.96 -13.54
C LEU A 96 -18.03 -4.89 -13.08
N ASP A 97 -18.13 -3.64 -13.55
CA ASP A 97 -17.31 -2.55 -13.05
C ASP A 97 -18.09 -1.77 -11.98
N ILE A 98 -17.62 -1.80 -10.74
CA ILE A 98 -18.16 -0.93 -9.69
C ILE A 98 -17.59 0.47 -9.95
N THR A 99 -18.31 1.28 -10.70
CA THR A 99 -18.09 2.74 -10.72
C THR A 99 -18.70 3.34 -9.46
N GLU A 100 -18.12 4.41 -8.91
CA GLU A 100 -18.59 5.08 -7.66
C GLU A 100 -20.09 5.42 -7.67
N LYS A 101 -20.68 5.61 -8.86
CA LYS A 101 -22.13 5.80 -9.05
C LYS A 101 -22.97 4.60 -8.61
N ASN A 102 -22.53 3.36 -8.82
CA ASN A 102 -23.29 2.16 -8.47
C ASN A 102 -23.45 1.98 -6.95
N CYS A 103 -22.51 2.50 -6.17
CA CYS A 103 -22.54 2.37 -4.70
C CYS A 103 -23.60 3.28 -4.04
N MET A 104 -24.05 4.35 -4.71
CA MET A 104 -25.05 5.26 -4.17
C MET A 104 -26.49 4.73 -4.29
N PHE A 105 -26.78 3.90 -5.29
CA PHE A 105 -28.16 3.45 -5.55
C PHE A 105 -28.66 2.36 -4.59
N GLN A 106 -27.78 1.76 -3.78
CA GLN A 106 -28.16 0.63 -2.93
C GLN A 106 -28.54 1.02 -1.49
N TYR A 107 -28.37 2.29 -1.10
CA TYR A 107 -28.69 2.79 0.25
C TYR A 107 -29.94 3.68 0.32
N PHE A 108 -30.68 3.87 -0.78
CA PHE A 108 -31.89 4.70 -0.82
C PHE A 108 -33.11 3.93 -1.29
N TYR A 109 -33.43 2.79 -0.66
CA TYR A 109 -34.79 2.24 -0.66
C TYR A 109 -35.00 1.44 0.63
N HIS A 110 -35.40 2.14 1.69
CA HIS A 110 -36.18 1.59 2.79
C HIS A 110 -37.32 2.55 3.09
#